data_AF-A0A2G4GK27-F1
#
_entry.id   AF-A0A2G4GK27-F1
#
_cell.length_a   1.000
_cell.length_b   1.000
_cell.length_c   1.000
_cell.angle_alpha   90.00
_cell.angle_beta   90.00
_cell.angle_gamma   90.00
#
_symmetry.space_group_name_H-M   'P 1'
#
loop_
_entity.id
_entity.type
_entity.pdbx_description
1 polymer ?
#
loop_
_entity_poly.entity_id
_entity_poly.type
_entity_poly.pdbx_seq_one_letter_code
_entity_poly.pdbx_strand_id
1 'polypeptide(L)'
;IEIRSVLTCESKRGTCVKCYGINLATGNIAQRGDAVGIIAAQSIGEPGTQLTLRTFHVGGVAGSASIESHLIAKFDGVVQFDGLRTVKAKNNEGQDVQIVIGRTGEMRIMDLKNDRILITNNVPYGSVLAISDNKKVSKGDIICTWDPFNNVIVAEIAGTIDFENVIDGVTFREEADEQTGHREKVVIESKDKTRIPSLKILAKDEKTYNLPVGSHIVIEQGDQVRAGQVLVKIPRVLGKLRDITGGLPRVTELFEARNPGNPAVVAEIDGVVSFGQIKRGNREITVEAKDGAVKKYLVTLTRQILVQDGDFVKAGTPLSDGQVAPGDILSIKGPFAVQEYVVNEIQEVYRLQGVKINDKHVEVIVRQMMRKVEIIDPGDTRFLEGDLEDRSDFNIENDWIYDKKVVVDPGDSAIMKAGQITSLREVREENSILRRADKKTVEFRDANAATSCPVLLGITKASLGTQSWISAASFQETTKVLSSAAIQGKTDDMLGLKENVITGHHIPAGTGLKDYENLIVGSKEEYELLQSTRAVMSFDEEE
;
A
#
# COMPACT_ATOMS: atom_id res chain seq x y z
N ILE A 1 -9.48 4.80 -15.90
CA ILE A 1 -8.74 5.61 -16.90
C ILE A 1 -7.30 5.58 -16.43
N GLU A 2 -6.37 5.09 -17.25
CA GLU A 2 -4.95 5.13 -16.93
C GLU A 2 -4.41 6.53 -17.18
N ILE A 3 -3.75 7.10 -16.18
CA ILE A 3 -3.17 8.45 -16.24
C ILE A 3 -1.69 8.40 -15.85
N ARG A 4 -0.91 9.35 -16.35
CA ARG A 4 0.47 9.54 -15.88
C ARG A 4 0.43 10.10 -14.46
N SER A 5 1.33 9.62 -13.62
CA SER A 5 1.45 10.01 -12.21
C SER A 5 2.87 10.51 -11.92
N VAL A 6 3.02 11.28 -10.85
CA VAL A 6 4.34 11.64 -10.33
C VAL A 6 5.09 10.40 -9.84
N LEU A 7 4.38 9.38 -9.37
CA LEU A 7 4.94 8.13 -8.87
C LEU A 7 5.66 7.32 -9.97
N THR A 8 5.12 7.34 -11.20
CA THR A 8 5.65 6.59 -12.35
C THR A 8 6.69 7.37 -13.16
N CYS A 9 7.10 8.57 -12.72
CA CYS A 9 8.04 9.39 -13.49
C CYS A 9 9.47 8.82 -13.43
N GLU A 10 10.09 8.62 -14.58
CA GLU A 10 11.47 8.09 -14.68
C GLU A 10 12.53 9.21 -14.76
N SER A 11 12.13 10.47 -14.57
CA SER A 11 13.08 11.58 -14.53
C SER A 11 14.10 11.37 -13.41
N LYS A 12 15.39 11.35 -13.76
CA LYS A 12 16.51 11.14 -12.82
C LYS A 12 16.50 12.17 -11.68
N ARG A 13 16.19 13.43 -12.01
CA ARG A 13 16.05 14.52 -11.04
C ARG A 13 14.74 15.26 -11.27
N GLY A 14 13.99 15.47 -10.20
CA GLY A 14 12.66 16.09 -10.25
C GLY A 14 11.60 15.23 -10.94
N THR A 15 10.62 15.89 -11.56
CA THR A 15 9.48 15.28 -12.25
C THR A 15 9.29 15.94 -13.61
N CYS A 16 8.95 15.18 -14.64
CA CYS A 16 8.69 15.74 -15.96
C CYS A 16 7.31 16.45 -16.03
N VAL A 17 7.21 17.46 -16.88
CA VAL A 17 5.98 18.26 -17.07
C VAL A 17 4.76 17.38 -17.38
N LYS A 18 4.93 16.32 -18.18
CA LYS A 18 3.84 15.42 -18.57
C LYS A 18 3.32 14.55 -17.42
N CYS A 19 4.16 14.19 -16.45
CA CYS A 19 3.76 13.40 -15.29
C CYS A 19 3.09 14.26 -14.22
N TYR A 20 3.48 15.54 -14.09
CA TYR A 20 2.83 16.46 -13.16
C TYR A 20 1.55 17.10 -13.73
N GLY A 21 1.55 17.37 -15.03
CA GLY A 21 0.43 17.95 -15.77
C GLY A 21 0.24 19.44 -15.50
N ILE A 22 -0.97 19.81 -15.09
CA ILE A 22 -1.38 21.19 -14.86
C ILE A 22 -0.88 21.68 -13.49
N ASN A 23 -0.31 22.88 -13.45
CA ASN A 23 -0.03 23.60 -12.23
C ASN A 23 -1.34 24.21 -11.69
N LEU A 24 -1.78 23.75 -10.53
CA LEU A 24 -3.08 24.11 -9.95
C LEU A 24 -3.15 25.57 -9.48
N ALA A 25 -2.00 26.21 -9.23
CA ALA A 25 -1.96 27.62 -8.84
C ALA A 25 -2.21 28.56 -10.02
N THR A 26 -1.77 28.20 -11.22
CA THR A 26 -1.87 29.05 -12.42
C THR A 26 -2.95 28.59 -13.40
N GLY A 27 -3.42 27.34 -13.29
CA GLY A 27 -4.34 26.71 -14.25
C GLY A 27 -3.68 26.32 -15.58
N ASN A 28 -2.38 26.61 -15.76
CA ASN A 28 -1.62 26.31 -16.96
C ASN A 28 -0.84 25.00 -16.84
N ILE A 29 -0.37 24.47 -17.97
CA ILE A 29 0.59 23.35 -17.97
C ILE A 29 1.83 23.78 -17.17
N ALA A 30 2.31 22.92 -16.27
CA ALA A 30 3.47 23.21 -15.44
C ALA A 30 4.71 23.51 -16.29
N GLN A 31 5.55 24.41 -15.80
CA GLN A 31 6.75 24.84 -16.52
C GLN A 31 8.00 24.16 -15.97
N ARG A 32 9.05 24.08 -16.80
CA ARG A 32 10.36 23.65 -16.31
C ARG A 32 10.86 24.69 -15.31
N GLY A 33 11.20 24.23 -14.11
CA GLY A 33 11.61 25.08 -12.99
C GLY A 33 10.54 25.24 -11.92
N ASP A 34 9.29 24.80 -12.13
CA ASP A 34 8.29 24.79 -11.08
C ASP A 34 8.75 23.93 -9.89
N ALA A 35 8.83 24.54 -8.70
CA ALA A 35 9.26 23.88 -7.47
C ALA A 35 8.14 23.02 -6.86
N VAL A 36 7.67 22.02 -7.61
CA VAL A 36 6.50 21.18 -7.27
C VAL A 36 6.62 20.47 -5.92
N GLY A 37 7.83 20.16 -5.48
CA GLY A 37 8.11 19.60 -4.14
C GLY A 37 7.72 20.55 -3.01
N ILE A 38 8.06 21.84 -3.14
CA ILE A 38 7.72 22.87 -2.14
C ILE A 38 6.22 23.13 -2.15
N ILE A 39 5.62 23.25 -3.34
CA ILE A 39 4.17 23.46 -3.51
C ILE A 39 3.39 22.31 -2.85
N ALA A 40 3.81 21.07 -3.09
CA ALA A 40 3.20 19.90 -2.47
C ALA A 40 3.33 19.89 -0.95
N ALA A 41 4.53 20.16 -0.43
CA ALA A 41 4.75 20.21 1.02
C ALA A 41 3.89 21.29 1.71
N GLN A 42 3.77 22.48 1.11
CA GLN A 42 2.91 23.56 1.64
C GLN A 42 1.43 23.19 1.57
N SER A 43 0.99 22.63 0.45
CA SER A 43 -0.41 22.24 0.22
C SER A 43 -0.89 21.14 1.18
N ILE A 44 0.03 20.38 1.78
CA ILE A 44 -0.26 19.36 2.79
C ILE A 44 -0.08 19.93 4.21
N GLY A 45 1.02 20.68 4.43
CA GLY A 45 1.41 21.18 5.73
C GLY A 45 0.50 22.29 6.27
N GLU A 46 0.15 23.29 5.45
CA GLU A 46 -0.71 24.40 5.88
C GLU A 46 -2.08 23.87 6.36
N PRO A 47 -2.83 23.08 5.56
CA PRO A 47 -4.07 22.49 6.06
C PRO A 47 -3.84 21.55 7.24
N GLY A 48 -2.74 20.80 7.27
CA GLY A 48 -2.42 19.88 8.38
C GLY A 48 -2.28 20.60 9.74
N THR A 49 -1.66 21.77 9.77
CA THR A 49 -1.61 22.60 10.99
C THR A 49 -3.00 23.09 11.40
N GLN A 50 -3.83 23.46 10.43
CA GLN A 50 -5.22 23.85 10.67
C GLN A 50 -6.09 22.69 11.19
N LEU A 51 -5.86 21.46 10.71
CA LEU A 51 -6.55 20.27 11.20
C LEU A 51 -6.33 20.09 12.70
N THR A 52 -5.10 20.24 13.15
CA THR A 52 -4.75 20.10 14.57
C THR A 52 -5.55 21.08 15.43
N LEU A 53 -5.72 22.31 14.97
CA LEU A 53 -6.52 23.33 15.67
C LEU A 53 -8.04 23.03 15.63
N ARG A 54 -8.57 22.49 14.52
CA ARG A 54 -10.01 22.19 14.37
C ARG A 54 -10.45 20.92 15.09
N THR A 55 -9.59 19.90 15.15
CA THR A 55 -9.95 18.57 15.68
C THR A 55 -10.41 18.64 17.14
N PHE A 56 -9.82 19.52 17.96
CA PHE A 56 -10.23 19.73 19.35
C PHE A 56 -11.62 20.33 19.53
N HIS A 57 -12.16 21.04 18.53
CA HIS A 57 -13.43 21.77 18.64
C HIS A 57 -14.63 20.99 18.12
N VAL A 58 -14.41 19.98 17.26
CA VAL A 58 -15.47 19.17 16.64
C VAL A 58 -15.67 17.83 17.37
N GLY A 59 -14.93 17.58 18.46
CA GLY A 59 -14.91 16.32 19.22
C GLY A 59 -16.22 15.89 19.90
N GLY A 60 -17.38 16.40 19.48
CA GLY A 60 -18.69 16.06 20.05
C GLY A 60 -19.84 15.89 19.03
N VAL A 61 -19.64 16.07 17.73
CA VAL A 61 -20.73 15.91 16.74
C VAL A 61 -20.40 14.80 15.76
N ALA A 62 -20.86 13.59 16.07
CA ALA A 62 -20.79 12.44 15.18
C ALA A 62 -21.68 12.72 13.95
N GLY A 63 -21.07 13.15 12.84
CA GLY A 63 -21.75 13.24 11.56
C GLY A 63 -22.25 11.85 11.15
N SER A 64 -23.56 11.69 11.03
CA SER A 64 -24.18 10.45 10.56
C SER A 64 -23.90 10.28 9.07
N ALA A 65 -22.88 9.50 8.74
CA ALA A 65 -22.66 9.06 7.37
C ALA A 65 -23.81 8.12 6.95
N SER A 66 -24.23 8.18 5.69
CA SER A 66 -25.27 7.34 5.13
C SER A 66 -24.86 5.87 5.24
N ILE A 67 -25.69 5.10 5.93
CA ILE A 67 -25.43 3.71 6.25
C ILE A 67 -25.88 2.83 5.07
N GLU A 68 -24.93 2.20 4.37
CA GLU A 68 -25.24 1.21 3.33
C GLU A 68 -25.54 -0.16 3.96
N SER A 69 -26.78 -0.63 3.79
CA SER A 69 -27.30 -1.90 4.34
C SER A 69 -27.71 -2.93 3.28
N HIS A 70 -27.45 -2.63 2.01
CA HIS A 70 -27.96 -3.41 0.88
C HIS A 70 -27.03 -3.33 -0.33
N LEU A 71 -26.92 -4.43 -1.08
CA LEU A 71 -26.20 -4.51 -2.34
C LEU A 71 -27.20 -4.38 -3.50
N ILE A 72 -26.99 -3.39 -4.37
CA ILE A 72 -27.86 -3.11 -5.52
C ILE A 72 -27.19 -3.56 -6.83
N ALA A 73 -27.96 -4.13 -7.75
CA ALA A 73 -27.52 -4.41 -9.11
C ALA A 73 -27.21 -3.10 -9.87
N LYS A 74 -25.94 -2.89 -10.24
CA LYS A 74 -25.50 -1.69 -10.99
C LYS A 74 -25.81 -1.77 -12.49
N PHE A 75 -26.01 -2.98 -13.00
CA PHE A 75 -26.22 -3.28 -14.41
C PHE A 75 -27.32 -4.33 -14.56
N ASP A 76 -27.98 -4.34 -15.72
CA ASP A 76 -28.89 -5.40 -16.11
C ASP A 76 -28.09 -6.64 -16.50
N GLY A 77 -28.51 -7.82 -16.05
CA GLY A 77 -27.82 -9.07 -16.36
C GLY A 77 -28.34 -10.27 -15.58
N VAL A 78 -27.58 -11.36 -15.59
CA VAL A 78 -27.83 -12.55 -14.78
C VAL A 78 -26.85 -12.59 -13.62
N VAL A 79 -27.36 -12.74 -12.40
CA VAL A 79 -26.51 -12.93 -11.23
C VAL A 79 -26.05 -14.38 -11.16
N GLN A 80 -24.74 -14.58 -11.03
CA GLN A 80 -24.12 -15.87 -10.77
C GLN A 80 -23.32 -15.77 -9.47
N PHE A 81 -23.54 -16.72 -8.57
CA PHE A 81 -22.78 -16.81 -7.33
C PHE A 81 -21.65 -17.86 -7.46
N ASP A 82 -20.46 -17.52 -6.97
CA ASP A 82 -19.27 -18.36 -6.97
C ASP A 82 -18.79 -18.56 -5.52
N GLY A 83 -18.59 -19.82 -5.11
CA GLY A 83 -18.17 -20.16 -3.74
C GLY A 83 -19.19 -19.83 -2.63
N LEU A 84 -20.46 -19.58 -2.96
CA LEU A 84 -21.46 -19.16 -1.98
C LEU A 84 -22.04 -20.35 -1.21
N ARG A 85 -21.84 -20.37 0.10
CA ARG A 85 -22.52 -21.30 1.03
C ARG A 85 -23.68 -20.60 1.70
N THR A 86 -24.87 -21.19 1.61
CA THR A 86 -26.10 -20.63 2.20
C THR A 86 -26.83 -21.67 3.05
N VAL A 87 -27.60 -21.19 4.02
CA VAL A 87 -28.56 -22.00 4.77
C VAL A 87 -29.93 -21.35 4.67
N LYS A 88 -30.96 -22.19 4.53
CA LYS A 88 -32.35 -21.76 4.61
C LYS A 88 -32.71 -21.55 6.07
N ALA A 89 -33.13 -20.34 6.40
CA ALA A 89 -33.57 -19.95 7.72
C ALA A 89 -34.95 -19.31 7.63
N LYS A 90 -35.66 -19.23 8.76
CA LYS A 90 -36.86 -18.42 8.86
C LYS A 90 -36.51 -17.10 9.51
N ASN A 91 -36.87 -15.99 8.87
CA ASN A 91 -36.70 -14.68 9.49
C ASN A 91 -37.70 -14.49 10.65
N ASN A 92 -37.56 -13.43 11.43
CA ASN A 92 -38.48 -13.10 12.54
C ASN A 92 -39.96 -12.98 12.10
N GLU A 93 -40.21 -12.72 10.81
CA GLU A 93 -41.54 -12.64 10.19
C GLU A 93 -42.05 -13.99 9.65
N GLY A 94 -41.32 -15.09 9.86
CA GLY A 94 -41.72 -16.43 9.44
C GLY A 94 -41.50 -16.76 7.96
N GLN A 95 -40.92 -15.83 7.18
CA GLN A 95 -40.56 -16.04 5.77
C GLN A 95 -39.27 -16.86 5.63
N ASP A 96 -39.25 -17.77 4.65
CA ASP A 96 -38.05 -18.54 4.30
C ASP A 96 -37.04 -17.61 3.59
N VAL A 97 -35.92 -17.36 4.26
CA VAL A 97 -34.81 -16.53 3.76
C VAL A 97 -33.56 -17.37 3.62
N GLN A 98 -32.70 -17.01 2.67
CA GLN A 98 -31.38 -17.62 2.53
C GLN A 98 -30.34 -16.72 3.18
N ILE A 99 -29.65 -17.26 4.19
CA ILE A 99 -28.58 -16.56 4.89
C ILE A 99 -27.24 -17.08 4.40
N VAL A 100 -26.34 -16.16 4.08
CA VAL A 100 -24.99 -16.46 3.61
C VAL A 100 -24.10 -16.84 4.78
N ILE A 101 -23.47 -18.01 4.69
CA ILE A 101 -22.56 -18.56 5.70
C ILE A 101 -21.11 -18.62 5.18
N GLY A 102 -20.89 -18.52 3.87
CA GLY A 102 -19.55 -18.32 3.30
C GLY A 102 -19.03 -16.91 3.58
N ARG A 103 -17.73 -16.74 3.86
CA ARG A 103 -17.07 -15.43 3.99
C ARG A 103 -16.44 -14.93 2.67
N THR A 104 -16.27 -15.84 1.72
CA THR A 104 -15.53 -15.65 0.46
C THR A 104 -16.45 -15.67 -0.78
N GLY A 105 -17.77 -15.71 -0.60
CA GLY A 105 -18.72 -15.84 -1.70
C GLY A 105 -18.69 -14.61 -2.62
N GLU A 106 -18.34 -14.82 -3.89
CA GLU A 106 -18.38 -13.78 -4.90
C GLU A 106 -19.71 -13.82 -5.67
N MET A 107 -20.21 -12.66 -6.04
CA MET A 107 -21.35 -12.48 -6.93
C MET A 107 -20.88 -11.79 -8.20
N ARG A 108 -21.22 -12.36 -9.36
CA ARG A 108 -20.94 -11.81 -10.68
C ARG A 108 -22.24 -11.46 -11.39
N ILE A 109 -22.28 -10.35 -12.10
CA ILE A 109 -23.38 -10.05 -13.03
C ILE A 109 -22.87 -10.29 -14.45
N MET A 110 -23.51 -11.22 -15.16
CA MET A 110 -23.17 -11.65 -16.51
C MET A 110 -24.14 -11.05 -17.52
N ASP A 111 -23.64 -10.55 -18.65
CA ASP A 111 -24.45 -10.27 -19.83
C ASP A 111 -24.54 -11.53 -20.71
N LEU A 112 -25.71 -12.17 -20.75
CA LEU A 112 -25.96 -13.37 -21.56
C LEU A 112 -25.79 -13.14 -23.07
N LYS A 113 -25.86 -11.89 -23.57
CA LYS A 113 -25.74 -11.61 -25.01
C LYS A 113 -24.30 -11.68 -25.51
N ASN A 114 -23.35 -11.29 -24.67
CA ASN A 114 -21.94 -11.13 -25.03
C ASN A 114 -21.01 -12.04 -24.20
N ASP A 115 -21.57 -12.89 -23.34
CA ASP A 115 -20.86 -13.76 -22.39
C ASP A 115 -19.76 -13.02 -21.60
N ARG A 116 -20.11 -11.83 -21.10
CA ARG A 116 -19.16 -10.92 -20.45
C ARG A 116 -19.54 -10.68 -18.99
N ILE A 117 -18.55 -10.77 -18.09
CA ILE A 117 -18.66 -10.33 -16.70
C ILE A 117 -18.72 -8.80 -16.68
N LEU A 118 -19.82 -8.24 -16.18
CA LEU A 118 -20.01 -6.79 -16.04
C LEU A 118 -19.40 -6.27 -14.73
N ILE A 119 -19.61 -7.00 -13.64
CA ILE A 119 -19.13 -6.65 -12.31
C ILE A 119 -19.00 -7.90 -11.44
N THR A 120 -18.02 -7.88 -10.54
CA THR A 120 -17.86 -8.88 -9.46
C THR A 120 -17.88 -8.13 -8.14
N ASN A 121 -18.73 -8.56 -7.19
CA ASN A 121 -18.79 -8.03 -5.84
C ASN A 121 -18.70 -9.17 -4.82
N ASN A 122 -18.15 -8.90 -3.64
CA ASN A 122 -18.16 -9.86 -2.53
C ASN A 122 -19.50 -9.81 -1.79
N VAL A 123 -20.04 -10.97 -1.41
CA VAL A 123 -21.27 -11.10 -0.65
C VAL A 123 -20.93 -11.24 0.84
N PRO A 124 -21.35 -10.30 1.70
CA PRO A 124 -21.00 -10.35 3.12
C PRO A 124 -21.54 -11.58 3.84
N TYR A 125 -20.77 -12.11 4.79
CA TYR A 125 -21.23 -13.15 5.73
C TYR A 125 -22.40 -12.66 6.58
N GLY A 126 -23.39 -13.54 6.79
CA GLY A 126 -24.61 -13.21 7.52
C GLY A 126 -25.58 -12.32 6.76
N SER A 127 -25.31 -11.99 5.49
CA SER A 127 -26.27 -11.29 4.65
C SER A 127 -27.44 -12.19 4.26
N VAL A 128 -28.60 -11.57 4.12
CA VAL A 128 -29.83 -12.19 3.64
C VAL A 128 -29.91 -11.98 2.13
N LEU A 129 -29.97 -13.06 1.36
CA LEU A 129 -30.13 -13.00 -0.09
C LEU A 129 -31.59 -12.75 -0.45
N ALA A 130 -31.82 -11.75 -1.29
CA ALA A 130 -33.13 -11.48 -1.88
C ALA A 130 -33.32 -12.18 -3.23
N ILE A 131 -32.22 -12.61 -3.86
CA ILE A 131 -32.19 -13.15 -5.23
C ILE A 131 -31.51 -14.53 -5.22
N SER A 132 -32.06 -15.46 -5.98
CA SER A 132 -31.51 -16.81 -6.18
C SER A 132 -30.46 -16.84 -7.30
N ASP A 133 -29.58 -17.85 -7.27
CA ASP A 133 -28.56 -18.06 -8.30
C ASP A 133 -29.18 -18.17 -9.72
N ASN A 134 -28.47 -17.64 -10.72
CA ASN A 134 -28.85 -17.58 -12.14
C ASN A 134 -30.14 -16.82 -12.47
N LYS A 135 -30.60 -15.90 -11.60
CA LYS A 135 -31.76 -15.06 -11.88
C LYS A 135 -31.39 -13.80 -12.66
N LYS A 136 -32.26 -13.39 -13.60
CA LYS A 136 -32.16 -12.10 -14.29
C LYS A 136 -32.50 -10.96 -13.33
N VAL A 137 -31.66 -9.93 -13.31
CA VAL A 137 -31.81 -8.73 -12.49
C VAL A 137 -31.77 -7.49 -13.37
N SER A 138 -32.54 -6.49 -12.97
CA SER A 138 -32.51 -5.15 -13.55
C SER A 138 -31.65 -4.23 -12.68
N LYS A 139 -31.12 -3.17 -13.27
CA LYS A 139 -30.41 -2.12 -12.57
C LYS A 139 -31.32 -1.52 -11.49
N GLY A 140 -30.89 -1.59 -10.23
CA GLY A 140 -31.67 -1.14 -9.07
C GLY A 140 -32.21 -2.27 -8.19
N ASP A 141 -32.18 -3.52 -8.64
CA ASP A 141 -32.65 -4.65 -7.84
C ASP A 141 -31.74 -4.92 -6.64
N ILE A 142 -32.34 -5.19 -5.47
CA ILE A 142 -31.63 -5.54 -4.25
C ILE A 142 -31.21 -7.00 -4.32
N ILE A 143 -29.92 -7.25 -4.24
CA ILE A 143 -29.32 -8.60 -4.32
C ILE A 143 -29.25 -9.23 -2.94
N CYS A 144 -28.70 -8.50 -1.96
CA CYS A 144 -28.61 -8.95 -0.58
C CYS A 144 -28.72 -7.76 0.39
N THR A 145 -29.17 -8.04 1.60
CA THR A 145 -29.28 -7.08 2.70
C THR A 145 -28.51 -7.59 3.91
N TRP A 146 -28.01 -6.70 4.76
CA TRP A 146 -27.33 -7.07 6.01
C TRP A 146 -27.61 -6.04 7.10
N ASP A 147 -27.36 -6.42 8.35
CA ASP A 147 -27.37 -5.49 9.48
C ASP A 147 -26.20 -4.51 9.32
N PRO A 148 -26.46 -3.21 9.13
CA PRO A 148 -25.39 -2.26 8.91
C PRO A 148 -24.55 -1.95 10.16
N PHE A 149 -25.10 -2.19 11.34
CA PHE A 149 -24.47 -1.85 12.62
C PHE A 149 -23.68 -3.02 13.19
N ASN A 150 -23.98 -4.26 12.79
CA ASN A 150 -23.39 -5.44 13.40
C ASN A 150 -22.85 -6.42 12.35
N ASN A 151 -21.62 -6.92 12.59
CA ASN A 151 -21.20 -8.19 12.04
C ASN A 151 -21.82 -9.29 12.90
N VAL A 152 -22.45 -10.27 12.29
CA VAL A 152 -23.12 -11.35 13.02
C VAL A 152 -22.27 -12.61 12.98
N ILE A 153 -22.36 -13.47 14.00
CA ILE A 153 -21.97 -14.88 13.95
C ILE A 153 -23.25 -15.70 13.91
N VAL A 154 -23.40 -16.54 12.90
CA VAL A 154 -24.63 -17.29 12.62
C VAL A 154 -24.39 -18.79 12.81
N ALA A 155 -25.37 -19.48 13.42
CA ALA A 155 -25.33 -20.93 13.58
C ALA A 155 -25.41 -21.64 12.22
N GLU A 156 -24.48 -22.56 11.95
CA GLU A 156 -24.50 -23.36 10.72
C GLU A 156 -25.37 -24.60 10.84
N ILE A 157 -25.56 -25.09 12.06
CA ILE A 157 -26.30 -26.31 12.38
C ILE A 157 -27.29 -26.02 13.50
N ALA A 158 -28.37 -26.80 13.56
CA ALA A 158 -29.29 -26.76 14.69
C ALA A 158 -28.75 -27.65 15.82
N GLY A 159 -28.87 -27.18 17.06
CA GLY A 159 -28.37 -27.91 18.24
C GLY A 159 -28.54 -27.12 19.53
N THR A 160 -27.97 -27.64 20.60
CA THR A 160 -27.96 -26.99 21.92
C THR A 160 -26.65 -26.26 22.13
N ILE A 161 -26.71 -25.03 22.63
CA ILE A 161 -25.53 -24.22 22.91
C ILE A 161 -24.87 -24.65 24.22
N ASP A 162 -23.55 -24.79 24.18
CA ASP A 162 -22.70 -24.90 25.35
C ASP A 162 -21.61 -23.81 25.34
N PHE A 163 -21.30 -23.26 26.51
CA PHE A 163 -20.33 -22.18 26.65
C PHE A 163 -19.01 -22.74 27.17
N GLU A 164 -17.93 -22.46 26.45
CA GLU A 164 -16.58 -22.82 26.86
C GLU A 164 -15.80 -21.53 27.21
N ASN A 165 -15.29 -21.46 28.45
CA ASN A 165 -14.55 -20.30 28.97
C ASN A 165 -15.30 -18.95 28.92
N VAL A 166 -16.63 -18.93 29.00
CA VAL A 166 -17.44 -17.71 29.15
C VAL A 166 -17.71 -17.49 30.63
N ILE A 167 -16.87 -16.69 31.29
CA ILE A 167 -16.83 -16.49 32.75
C ILE A 167 -16.98 -15.01 33.05
N ASP A 168 -17.92 -14.67 33.92
CA ASP A 168 -18.23 -13.30 34.32
C ASP A 168 -17.03 -12.64 35.01
N GLY A 169 -16.72 -11.41 34.63
CA GLY A 169 -15.57 -10.63 35.13
C GLY A 169 -14.20 -11.08 34.62
N VAL A 170 -14.10 -12.18 33.86
CA VAL A 170 -12.82 -12.70 33.35
C VAL A 170 -12.77 -12.73 31.83
N THR A 171 -13.83 -13.19 31.17
CA THR A 171 -13.91 -13.27 29.71
C THR A 171 -15.15 -12.59 29.14
N PHE A 172 -16.17 -12.30 29.95
CA PHE A 172 -17.26 -11.37 29.59
C PHE A 172 -17.64 -10.47 30.77
N ARG A 173 -18.35 -9.39 30.47
CA ARG A 173 -18.96 -8.46 31.42
C ARG A 173 -20.41 -8.20 31.02
N GLU A 174 -21.31 -8.12 31.99
CA GLU A 174 -22.66 -7.59 31.74
C GLU A 174 -22.62 -6.07 31.63
N GLU A 175 -23.01 -5.55 30.48
CA GLU A 175 -23.26 -4.12 30.28
C GLU A 175 -24.75 -3.89 30.04
N ALA A 176 -25.30 -2.84 30.65
CA ALA A 176 -26.67 -2.44 30.39
C ALA A 176 -26.68 -1.54 29.15
N ASP A 177 -27.49 -1.90 28.15
CA ASP A 177 -27.74 -1.05 26.99
C ASP A 177 -28.43 0.24 27.45
N GLU A 178 -27.80 1.38 27.18
CA GLU A 178 -28.27 2.72 27.58
C GLU A 178 -29.65 3.07 27.00
N GLN A 179 -30.06 2.46 25.88
CA GLN A 179 -31.36 2.75 25.25
C GLN A 179 -32.48 1.85 25.75
N THR A 180 -32.23 0.55 25.89
CA THR A 180 -33.29 -0.43 26.16
C THR A 180 -33.33 -0.90 27.62
N GLY A 181 -32.26 -0.68 28.38
CA GLY A 181 -32.12 -1.18 29.75
C GLY A 181 -31.95 -2.70 29.83
N HIS A 182 -31.85 -3.40 28.69
CA HIS A 182 -31.51 -4.82 28.64
C HIS A 182 -30.02 -5.00 28.95
N ARG A 183 -29.70 -6.06 29.70
CA ARG A 183 -28.31 -6.44 29.97
C ARG A 183 -27.80 -7.33 28.86
N GLU A 184 -26.71 -6.93 28.24
CA GLU A 184 -26.02 -7.70 27.23
C GLU A 184 -24.69 -8.22 27.76
N LYS A 185 -24.32 -9.44 27.37
CA LYS A 185 -23.04 -10.05 27.74
C LYS A 185 -21.99 -9.64 26.70
N VAL A 186 -21.09 -8.74 27.10
CA VAL A 186 -20.01 -8.23 26.24
C VAL A 186 -18.70 -8.95 26.55
N VAL A 187 -18.06 -9.52 25.54
CA VAL A 187 -16.79 -10.24 25.68
C VAL A 187 -15.66 -9.26 25.94
N ILE A 188 -14.90 -9.48 27.01
CA ILE A 188 -13.77 -8.63 27.43
C ILE A 188 -12.43 -9.34 27.21
N GLU A 189 -11.35 -8.58 27.09
CA GLU A 189 -10.01 -9.15 26.98
C GLU A 189 -9.60 -9.80 28.32
N SER A 190 -9.29 -11.10 28.28
CA SER A 190 -8.82 -11.83 29.45
C SER A 190 -7.32 -11.65 29.65
N LYS A 191 -6.88 -11.50 30.90
CA LYS A 191 -5.45 -11.49 31.27
C LYS A 191 -4.78 -12.85 31.02
N ASP A 192 -5.55 -13.94 31.10
CA ASP A 192 -5.10 -15.30 30.83
C ASP A 192 -5.36 -15.69 29.38
N LYS A 193 -4.32 -15.60 28.53
CA LYS A 193 -4.39 -15.90 27.09
C LYS A 193 -4.71 -17.37 26.74
N THR A 194 -4.88 -18.23 27.73
CA THR A 194 -5.23 -19.65 27.57
C THR A 194 -6.75 -19.89 27.64
N ARG A 195 -7.53 -18.97 28.23
CA ARG A 195 -8.98 -19.10 28.39
C ARG A 195 -9.68 -18.30 27.31
N ILE A 196 -10.07 -18.97 26.24
CA ILE A 196 -10.64 -18.34 25.05
C ILE A 196 -12.15 -18.56 25.06
N PRO A 197 -12.94 -17.48 25.19
CA PRO A 197 -14.40 -17.60 25.19
C PRO A 197 -14.86 -18.15 23.85
N SER A 198 -15.58 -19.26 23.89
CA SER A 198 -16.03 -19.99 22.71
C SER A 198 -17.44 -20.55 22.92
N LEU A 199 -18.22 -20.59 21.85
CA LEU A 199 -19.54 -21.20 21.81
C LEU A 199 -19.45 -22.54 21.09
N LYS A 200 -19.96 -23.61 21.71
CA LYS A 200 -20.10 -24.92 21.10
C LYS A 200 -21.55 -25.21 20.79
N ILE A 201 -21.84 -25.70 19.59
CA ILE A 201 -23.16 -26.25 19.26
C ILE A 201 -23.07 -27.77 19.38
N LEU A 202 -23.75 -28.32 20.38
CA LEU A 202 -23.88 -29.75 20.63
C LEU A 202 -24.97 -30.31 19.68
N ALA A 203 -24.52 -31.02 18.66
CA ALA A 203 -25.34 -31.75 17.70
C ALA A 203 -24.65 -33.08 17.32
N LYS A 204 -25.06 -33.73 16.22
CA LYS A 204 -24.34 -34.89 15.68
C LYS A 204 -22.89 -34.58 15.30
N ASP A 205 -22.66 -33.36 14.81
CA ASP A 205 -21.33 -32.80 14.55
C ASP A 205 -21.11 -31.60 15.47
N GLU A 206 -20.03 -31.60 16.23
CA GLU A 206 -19.69 -30.50 17.15
C GLU A 206 -19.07 -29.34 16.36
N LYS A 207 -19.60 -28.12 16.52
CA LYS A 207 -19.01 -26.90 15.96
C LYS A 207 -18.70 -25.89 17.05
N THR A 208 -17.46 -25.39 17.02
CA THR A 208 -16.97 -24.37 17.95
C THR A 208 -16.81 -23.03 17.24
N TYR A 209 -17.34 -21.97 17.85
CA TYR A 209 -17.24 -20.58 17.40
C TYR A 209 -16.49 -19.77 18.44
N ASN A 210 -15.32 -19.24 18.08
CA ASN A 210 -14.56 -18.37 18.97
C ASN A 210 -15.24 -16.99 19.04
N LEU A 211 -15.26 -16.41 20.24
CA LEU A 211 -15.86 -15.11 20.50
C LEU A 211 -14.77 -14.02 20.52
N PRO A 212 -14.77 -13.08 19.57
CA PRO A 212 -13.85 -11.94 19.59
C PRO A 212 -14.13 -11.01 20.77
N VAL A 213 -13.12 -10.26 21.20
CA VAL A 213 -13.29 -9.18 22.19
C VAL A 213 -14.23 -8.11 21.64
N GLY A 214 -15.11 -7.57 22.47
CA GLY A 214 -16.13 -6.59 22.10
C GLY A 214 -17.35 -7.18 21.41
N SER A 215 -17.48 -8.51 21.37
CA SER A 215 -18.67 -9.17 20.83
C SER A 215 -19.79 -9.29 21.87
N HIS A 216 -21.03 -9.05 21.44
CA HIS A 216 -22.24 -9.11 22.26
C HIS A 216 -22.92 -10.46 22.04
N ILE A 217 -23.01 -11.27 23.10
CA ILE A 217 -23.63 -12.59 23.06
C ILE A 217 -25.14 -12.41 23.25
N VAL A 218 -25.93 -12.85 22.27
CA VAL A 218 -27.40 -12.68 22.26
C VAL A 218 -28.12 -13.88 22.88
N ILE A 219 -27.46 -15.03 22.92
CA ILE A 219 -27.98 -16.33 23.35
C ILE A 219 -27.56 -16.66 24.78
N GLU A 220 -28.28 -17.58 25.43
CA GLU A 220 -27.91 -18.14 26.72
C GLU A 220 -27.39 -19.57 26.62
N GLN A 221 -26.68 -20.02 27.67
CA GLN A 221 -26.19 -21.39 27.74
C GLN A 221 -27.37 -22.36 27.86
N GLY A 222 -27.37 -23.42 27.05
CA GLY A 222 -28.45 -24.41 27.02
C GLY A 222 -29.59 -24.07 26.05
N ASP A 223 -29.57 -22.92 25.39
CA ASP A 223 -30.57 -22.56 24.38
C ASP A 223 -30.53 -23.51 23.17
N GLN A 224 -31.71 -23.82 22.63
CA GLN A 224 -31.84 -24.53 21.35
C GLN A 224 -31.82 -23.54 20.19
N VAL A 225 -30.83 -23.66 19.32
CA VAL A 225 -30.69 -22.81 18.13
C VAL A 225 -31.03 -23.54 16.85
N ARG A 226 -31.58 -22.78 15.91
CA ARG A 226 -31.82 -23.23 14.53
C ARG A 226 -30.65 -22.82 13.64
N ALA A 227 -30.45 -23.56 12.56
CA ALA A 227 -29.49 -23.16 11.53
C ALA A 227 -29.93 -21.81 10.92
N GLY A 228 -29.00 -20.86 10.82
CA GLY A 228 -29.25 -19.49 10.39
C GLY A 228 -29.59 -18.50 11.52
N GLN A 229 -29.69 -18.94 12.77
CA GLN A 229 -29.94 -18.04 13.91
C GLN A 229 -28.66 -17.27 14.29
N VAL A 230 -28.81 -15.97 14.57
CA VAL A 230 -27.71 -15.12 15.03
C VAL A 230 -27.38 -15.47 16.49
N LEU A 231 -26.12 -15.83 16.73
CA LEU A 231 -25.59 -16.19 18.05
C LEU A 231 -24.95 -14.98 18.74
N VAL A 232 -24.20 -14.21 17.96
CA VAL A 232 -23.37 -13.12 18.45
C VAL A 232 -23.53 -11.94 17.51
N LYS A 233 -23.71 -10.76 18.08
CA LYS A 233 -23.60 -9.50 17.36
C LYS A 233 -22.28 -8.87 17.75
N ILE A 234 -21.44 -8.64 16.77
CA ILE A 234 -20.23 -7.85 16.93
C ILE A 234 -20.62 -6.48 16.39
N PRO A 235 -20.83 -5.46 17.25
CA PRO A 235 -20.99 -4.11 16.77
C PRO A 235 -19.86 -3.85 15.79
N ARG A 236 -20.24 -3.57 14.54
CA ARG A 236 -19.32 -2.92 13.64
C ARG A 236 -19.00 -1.66 14.40
N VAL A 237 -17.72 -1.50 14.72
CA VAL A 237 -17.24 -0.17 15.01
C VAL A 237 -17.63 0.60 13.74
N LEU A 238 -18.73 1.36 13.81
CA LEU A 238 -19.14 2.32 12.79
C LEU A 238 -18.01 3.30 12.51
N GLY A 239 -16.92 3.20 13.26
CA GLY A 239 -15.53 3.51 12.98
C GLY A 239 -14.95 3.09 11.62
N LYS A 240 -15.77 2.98 10.57
CA LYS A 240 -15.45 3.67 9.32
C LYS A 240 -15.82 5.18 9.34
N LEU A 241 -16.25 5.72 10.48
CA LEU A 241 -15.51 6.84 11.09
C LEU A 241 -14.13 6.29 11.42
N ARG A 242 -13.33 6.05 10.36
CA ARG A 242 -11.99 5.46 10.42
C ARG A 242 -11.27 6.09 11.59
N ASP A 243 -10.30 5.40 12.14
CA ASP A 243 -9.32 5.86 13.12
C ASP A 243 -8.62 7.18 12.69
N ILE A 244 -9.40 8.26 12.63
CA ILE A 244 -9.17 9.66 12.24
C ILE A 244 -9.56 10.54 13.43
N THR A 245 -10.00 9.95 14.55
CA THR A 245 -9.88 10.63 15.85
C THR A 245 -8.43 11.08 16.07
N GLY A 246 -7.47 10.41 15.43
CA GLY A 246 -6.11 10.89 15.29
C GLY A 246 -5.94 12.14 14.42
N GLY A 247 -6.77 12.42 13.40
CA GLY A 247 -6.57 13.57 12.51
C GLY A 247 -5.16 13.62 11.94
N LEU A 248 -4.35 14.58 12.40
CA LEU A 248 -2.94 14.73 12.01
C LEU A 248 -2.07 13.54 12.45
N PRO A 249 -2.10 13.04 13.71
CA PRO A 249 -1.42 11.81 14.13
C PRO A 249 -1.47 10.63 13.15
N ARG A 250 -2.62 10.39 12.51
CA ARG A 250 -2.75 9.33 11.50
C ARG A 250 -1.96 9.65 10.23
N VAL A 251 -2.04 10.88 9.75
CA VAL A 251 -1.24 11.37 8.61
C VAL A 251 0.25 11.31 8.94
N THR A 252 0.64 11.66 10.16
CA THR A 252 2.02 11.55 10.64
C THR A 252 2.50 10.10 10.67
N GLU A 253 1.67 9.17 11.15
CA GLU A 253 1.98 7.73 11.15
C GLU A 253 2.25 7.21 9.74
N LEU A 254 1.41 7.59 8.77
CA LEU A 254 1.55 7.23 7.36
C LEU A 254 2.82 7.83 6.73
N PHE A 255 3.09 9.13 6.95
CA PHE A 255 4.30 9.77 6.44
C PHE A 255 5.59 9.27 7.10
N GLU A 256 5.51 8.73 8.32
CA GLU A 256 6.64 8.08 8.98
C GLU A 256 6.73 6.58 8.68
N ALA A 257 5.87 6.05 7.81
CA ALA A 257 5.80 4.63 7.45
C ALA A 257 5.77 3.70 8.69
N ARG A 258 5.08 4.12 9.75
CA ARG A 258 4.98 3.34 10.99
C ARG A 258 3.97 2.21 10.85
N ASN A 259 4.16 1.17 11.66
CA ASN A 259 3.17 0.11 11.77
C ASN A 259 1.95 0.62 12.57
N PRO A 260 0.73 0.27 12.12
CA PRO A 260 -0.48 0.62 12.84
C PRO A 260 -0.54 -0.02 14.21
N GLY A 261 -1.24 0.65 15.14
CA GLY A 261 -1.40 0.15 16.51
C GLY A 261 -2.09 -1.21 16.58
N ASN A 262 -3.01 -1.50 15.64
CA ASN A 262 -3.65 -2.80 15.48
C ASN A 262 -3.43 -3.36 14.06
N PRO A 263 -2.26 -4.00 13.79
CA PRO A 263 -1.92 -4.48 12.46
C PRO A 263 -2.67 -5.78 12.15
N ALA A 264 -3.33 -5.86 11.00
CA ALA A 264 -3.92 -7.10 10.50
C ALA A 264 -2.84 -8.05 9.97
N VAL A 265 -3.01 -9.34 10.23
CA VAL A 265 -2.18 -10.37 9.60
C VAL A 265 -2.71 -10.63 8.20
N VAL A 266 -1.86 -10.49 7.17
CA VAL A 266 -2.23 -10.67 5.76
C VAL A 266 -1.59 -11.92 5.16
N ALA A 267 -2.28 -12.56 4.21
CA ALA A 267 -1.73 -13.65 3.43
C ALA A 267 -0.67 -13.13 2.44
N GLU A 268 0.48 -13.78 2.34
CA GLU A 268 1.55 -13.39 1.40
C GLU A 268 1.54 -14.21 0.10
N ILE A 269 0.79 -15.32 0.08
CA ILE A 269 0.66 -16.21 -1.08
C ILE A 269 -0.81 -16.47 -1.39
N ASP A 270 -1.10 -16.73 -2.66
CA ASP A 270 -2.40 -17.24 -3.10
C ASP A 270 -2.53 -18.71 -2.72
N GLY A 271 -3.61 -19.11 -2.06
CA GLY A 271 -3.75 -20.50 -1.66
C GLY A 271 -5.00 -20.83 -0.86
N VAL A 272 -5.11 -22.10 -0.50
CA VAL A 272 -6.19 -22.61 0.35
C VAL A 272 -5.77 -22.54 1.81
N VAL A 273 -6.64 -21.98 2.64
CA VAL A 273 -6.42 -21.83 4.07
C VAL A 273 -6.70 -23.15 4.78
N SER A 274 -5.81 -23.53 5.68
CA SER A 274 -6.01 -24.60 6.66
C SER A 274 -5.68 -24.13 8.07
N PHE A 275 -6.47 -24.55 9.06
CA PHE A 275 -6.21 -24.22 10.46
C PHE A 275 -5.35 -25.26 11.16
N GLY A 276 -4.24 -24.79 11.71
CA GLY A 276 -3.33 -25.58 12.54
C GLY A 276 -3.69 -25.57 14.03
N GLN A 277 -2.80 -26.16 14.82
CA GLN A 277 -2.93 -26.19 16.28
C GLN A 277 -2.77 -24.80 16.90
N ILE A 278 -3.37 -24.63 18.08
CA ILE A 278 -3.23 -23.40 18.86
C ILE A 278 -1.88 -23.44 19.58
N LYS A 279 -1.00 -22.48 19.29
CA LYS A 279 0.31 -22.33 19.92
C LYS A 279 0.32 -21.07 20.77
N ARG A 280 0.45 -21.22 22.09
CA ARG A 280 0.62 -20.10 23.05
C ARG A 280 -0.45 -18.99 22.90
N GLY A 281 -1.71 -19.37 22.67
CA GLY A 281 -2.83 -18.41 22.49
C GLY A 281 -3.00 -17.85 21.07
N ASN A 282 -2.14 -18.27 20.12
CA ASN A 282 -2.27 -17.93 18.70
C ASN A 282 -2.78 -19.15 17.92
N ARG A 283 -3.70 -18.91 16.99
CA ARG A 283 -4.12 -19.85 15.97
C ARG A 283 -3.09 -19.84 14.84
N GLU A 284 -2.51 -21.01 14.54
CA GLU A 284 -1.72 -21.17 13.32
C GLU A 284 -2.70 -21.27 12.14
N ILE A 285 -2.57 -20.38 11.16
CA ILE A 285 -3.28 -20.41 9.89
C ILE A 285 -2.25 -20.72 8.82
N THR A 286 -2.43 -21.82 8.10
CA THR A 286 -1.53 -22.25 7.03
C THR A 286 -2.21 -21.96 5.70
N VAL A 287 -1.51 -21.31 4.78
CA VAL A 287 -1.96 -21.12 3.40
C VAL A 287 -1.11 -22.01 2.51
N GLU A 288 -1.75 -22.86 1.71
CA GLU A 288 -1.10 -23.75 0.76
C GLU A 288 -1.42 -23.31 -0.66
N ALA A 289 -0.38 -22.94 -1.41
CA ALA A 289 -0.48 -22.56 -2.80
C ALA A 289 -0.55 -23.78 -3.72
N LYS A 290 -1.04 -23.58 -4.95
CA LYS A 290 -1.21 -24.66 -5.94
C LYS A 290 0.12 -25.30 -6.39
N ASP A 291 1.22 -24.58 -6.21
CA ASP A 291 2.59 -25.02 -6.52
C ASP A 291 3.24 -25.79 -5.36
N GLY A 292 2.52 -25.97 -4.25
CA GLY A 292 3.00 -26.66 -3.04
C GLY A 292 3.75 -25.75 -2.06
N ALA A 293 3.82 -24.43 -2.30
CA ALA A 293 4.37 -23.51 -1.31
C ALA A 293 3.43 -23.38 -0.10
N VAL A 294 3.94 -23.65 1.09
CA VAL A 294 3.17 -23.61 2.34
C VAL A 294 3.69 -22.49 3.22
N LYS A 295 2.81 -21.58 3.63
CA LYS A 295 3.16 -20.44 4.48
C LYS A 295 2.28 -20.38 5.72
N LYS A 296 2.90 -20.16 6.87
CA LYS A 296 2.25 -20.24 8.18
C LYS A 296 2.17 -18.87 8.84
N TYR A 297 0.98 -18.53 9.31
CA TYR A 297 0.64 -17.27 9.97
C TYR A 297 0.16 -17.54 11.39
N LEU A 298 0.55 -16.69 12.33
CA LEU A 298 0.09 -16.78 13.72
C LEU A 298 -0.89 -15.64 13.99
N VAL A 299 -2.17 -15.96 14.15
CA VAL A 299 -3.22 -14.99 14.47
C VAL A 299 -3.65 -15.16 15.92
N THR A 300 -3.61 -14.09 16.70
CA THR A 300 -4.08 -14.10 18.09
C THR A 300 -5.58 -14.41 18.14
N LEU A 301 -6.00 -15.37 18.98
CA LEU A 301 -7.39 -15.81 19.06
C LEU A 301 -8.37 -14.78 19.65
N THR A 302 -7.86 -13.75 20.31
CA THR A 302 -8.65 -12.59 20.77
C THR A 302 -9.15 -11.72 19.62
N ARG A 303 -8.49 -11.80 18.45
CA ARG A 303 -8.88 -11.05 17.25
C ARG A 303 -9.86 -11.84 16.41
N GLN A 304 -10.72 -11.12 15.71
CA GLN A 304 -11.62 -11.72 14.74
C GLN A 304 -10.83 -12.27 13.55
N ILE A 305 -10.93 -13.59 13.31
CA ILE A 305 -10.40 -14.24 12.11
C ILE A 305 -11.42 -14.07 10.99
N LEU A 306 -10.99 -13.53 9.85
CA LEU A 306 -11.85 -13.20 8.71
C LEU A 306 -12.03 -14.36 7.72
N VAL A 307 -11.17 -15.38 7.81
CA VAL A 307 -11.14 -16.54 6.92
C VAL A 307 -11.64 -17.81 7.61
N GLN A 308 -12.02 -18.82 6.83
CA GLN A 308 -12.38 -20.16 7.30
C GLN A 308 -11.45 -21.24 6.75
N ASP A 309 -11.54 -22.43 7.34
CA ASP A 309 -10.85 -23.62 6.87
C ASP A 309 -11.38 -24.02 5.48
N GLY A 310 -10.50 -24.19 4.50
CA GLY A 310 -10.83 -24.48 3.11
C GLY A 310 -11.10 -23.25 2.23
N ASP A 311 -11.05 -22.03 2.76
CA ASP A 311 -11.21 -20.81 1.94
C ASP A 311 -10.01 -20.61 1.01
N PHE A 312 -10.27 -20.18 -0.24
CA PHE A 312 -9.22 -19.70 -1.13
C PHE A 312 -8.99 -18.20 -0.91
N VAL A 313 -7.77 -17.83 -0.53
CA VAL A 313 -7.36 -16.45 -0.32
C VAL A 313 -6.33 -16.02 -1.34
N LYS A 314 -6.34 -14.73 -1.68
CA LYS A 314 -5.34 -14.10 -2.53
C LYS A 314 -4.27 -13.43 -1.67
N ALA A 315 -3.09 -13.23 -2.25
CA ALA A 315 -2.00 -12.48 -1.67
C ALA A 315 -2.47 -11.05 -1.34
N GLY A 316 -2.27 -10.66 -0.09
CA GLY A 316 -2.68 -9.40 0.50
C GLY A 316 -4.10 -9.39 1.07
N THR A 317 -4.81 -10.52 1.08
CA THR A 317 -6.09 -10.64 1.81
C THR A 317 -5.81 -10.69 3.32
N PRO A 318 -6.48 -9.85 4.13
CA PRO A 318 -6.35 -9.90 5.59
C PRO A 318 -7.00 -11.17 6.17
N LEU A 319 -6.22 -11.91 6.97
CA LEU A 319 -6.63 -13.10 7.70
C LEU A 319 -7.28 -12.74 9.04
N SER A 320 -6.92 -11.59 9.62
CA SER A 320 -7.47 -11.05 10.85
C SER A 320 -8.01 -9.65 10.67
N ASP A 321 -8.87 -9.22 11.58
CA ASP A 321 -9.24 -7.81 11.72
C ASP A 321 -8.01 -6.93 12.06
N GLY A 322 -8.10 -5.65 11.69
CA GLY A 322 -7.03 -4.65 11.84
C GLY A 322 -6.68 -3.92 10.54
N GLN A 323 -5.72 -3.00 10.62
CA GLN A 323 -5.21 -2.25 9.47
C GLN A 323 -3.99 -2.94 8.87
N VAL A 324 -3.88 -2.95 7.55
CA VAL A 324 -2.71 -3.55 6.89
C VAL A 324 -1.51 -2.60 7.00
N ALA A 325 -0.36 -3.14 7.42
CA ALA A 325 0.86 -2.35 7.51
C ALA A 325 1.41 -2.03 6.10
N PRO A 326 1.90 -0.81 5.84
CA PRO A 326 2.48 -0.45 4.53
C PRO A 326 3.63 -1.38 4.09
N GLY A 327 4.45 -1.86 5.04
CA GLY A 327 5.55 -2.79 4.74
C GLY A 327 5.06 -4.15 4.22
N ASP A 328 3.94 -4.66 4.75
CA ASP A 328 3.32 -5.89 4.28
C ASP A 328 2.74 -5.69 2.86
N ILE A 329 2.16 -4.52 2.58
CA ILE A 329 1.66 -4.19 1.23
C ILE A 329 2.82 -4.14 0.24
N LEU A 330 3.94 -3.53 0.61
CA LEU A 330 5.13 -3.42 -0.24
C LEU A 330 5.72 -4.79 -0.58
N SER A 331 5.87 -5.66 0.41
CA SER A 331 6.45 -7.00 0.22
C SER A 331 5.53 -7.94 -0.58
N ILE A 332 4.21 -7.81 -0.42
CA ILE A 332 3.24 -8.72 -1.03
C ILE A 332 2.74 -8.24 -2.40
N LYS A 333 2.30 -6.98 -2.48
CA LYS A 333 1.69 -6.40 -3.69
C LYS A 333 2.63 -5.53 -4.51
N GLY A 334 3.79 -5.18 -3.95
CA GLY A 334 4.82 -4.39 -4.61
C GLY A 334 4.69 -2.87 -4.43
N PRO A 335 5.60 -2.10 -5.05
CA PRO A 335 5.76 -0.67 -4.80
C PRO A 335 4.55 0.18 -5.22
N PHE A 336 3.91 -0.13 -6.34
CA PHE A 336 2.77 0.65 -6.81
C PHE A 336 1.55 0.54 -5.87
N ALA A 337 1.29 -0.67 -5.36
CA ALA A 337 0.17 -0.90 -4.45
C ALA A 337 0.35 -0.19 -3.11
N VAL A 338 1.57 -0.15 -2.55
CA VAL A 338 1.82 0.60 -1.32
C VAL A 338 1.75 2.10 -1.55
N GLN A 339 2.23 2.59 -2.70
CA GLN A 339 2.13 4.01 -3.04
C GLN A 339 0.67 4.45 -3.16
N GLU A 340 -0.15 3.68 -3.89
CA GLU A 340 -1.59 3.93 -4.01
C GLU A 340 -2.30 3.90 -2.66
N TYR A 341 -1.98 2.90 -1.82
CA TYR A 341 -2.54 2.79 -0.47
C TYR A 341 -2.23 4.04 0.37
N VAL A 342 -0.96 4.47 0.42
CA VAL A 342 -0.55 5.63 1.21
C VAL A 342 -1.20 6.92 0.68
N VAL A 343 -1.27 7.10 -0.64
CA VAL A 343 -1.94 8.27 -1.25
C VAL A 343 -3.42 8.31 -0.87
N ASN A 344 -4.12 7.19 -1.01
CA ASN A 344 -5.55 7.10 -0.73
C ASN A 344 -5.85 7.32 0.76
N GLU A 345 -5.10 6.68 1.66
CA GLU A 345 -5.30 6.82 3.11
C GLU A 345 -5.06 8.26 3.58
N ILE A 346 -4.00 8.92 3.11
CA ILE A 346 -3.74 10.33 3.45
C ILE A 346 -4.86 11.23 2.90
N GLN A 347 -5.25 11.02 1.64
CA GLN A 347 -6.33 11.79 1.01
C GLN A 347 -7.65 11.67 1.77
N GLU A 348 -7.97 10.48 2.23
CA GLU A 348 -9.20 10.22 2.95
C GLU A 348 -9.27 10.96 4.28
N VAL A 349 -8.14 11.09 4.99
CA VAL A 349 -8.08 11.91 6.21
C VAL A 349 -8.37 13.38 5.89
N TYR A 350 -7.75 13.96 4.86
CA TYR A 350 -7.99 15.35 4.47
C TYR A 350 -9.43 15.57 3.97
N ARG A 351 -9.96 14.66 3.14
CA ARG A 351 -11.33 14.73 2.61
C ARG A 351 -12.38 14.68 3.72
N LEU A 352 -12.17 13.85 4.74
CA LEU A 352 -13.08 13.74 5.88
C LEU A 352 -13.11 15.00 6.74
N GLN A 353 -12.01 15.76 6.74
CA GLN A 353 -11.94 17.07 7.38
C GLN A 353 -12.40 18.22 6.46
N GLY A 354 -12.95 17.89 5.29
CA GLY A 354 -13.46 18.86 4.31
C GLY A 354 -12.39 19.59 3.51
N VAL A 355 -11.12 19.20 3.63
CA VAL A 355 -10.02 19.77 2.85
C VAL A 355 -9.81 18.94 1.59
N LYS A 356 -10.02 19.55 0.41
CA LYS A 356 -9.78 18.89 -0.87
C LYS A 356 -8.35 19.20 -1.34
N ILE A 357 -7.46 18.22 -1.21
CA ILE A 357 -6.11 18.28 -1.77
C ILE A 357 -6.09 17.45 -3.06
N ASN A 358 -5.30 17.85 -4.06
CA ASN A 358 -5.12 17.05 -5.26
C ASN A 358 -4.09 15.94 -5.02
N ASP A 359 -4.37 14.73 -5.54
CA ASP A 359 -3.55 13.53 -5.33
C ASP A 359 -2.07 13.74 -5.70
N LYS A 360 -1.80 14.55 -6.74
CA LYS A 360 -0.43 14.85 -7.18
C LYS A 360 0.48 15.41 -6.09
N HIS A 361 -0.06 16.14 -5.11
CA HIS A 361 0.74 16.68 -4.02
C HIS A 361 1.19 15.57 -3.06
N VAL A 362 0.28 14.65 -2.75
CA VAL A 362 0.60 13.49 -1.89
C VAL A 362 1.56 12.55 -2.61
N GLU A 363 1.33 12.30 -3.91
CA GLU A 363 2.23 11.51 -4.76
C GLU A 363 3.67 12.03 -4.77
N VAL A 364 3.87 13.35 -4.78
CA VAL A 364 5.21 13.96 -4.74
C VAL A 364 5.95 13.58 -3.46
N ILE A 365 5.26 13.54 -2.30
CA ILE A 365 5.86 13.16 -1.01
C ILE A 365 6.09 11.65 -0.95
N VAL A 366 5.11 10.85 -1.37
CA VAL A 366 5.22 9.38 -1.40
C VAL A 366 6.36 8.93 -2.33
N ARG A 367 6.60 9.64 -3.43
CA ARG A 367 7.79 9.44 -4.29
C ARG A 367 9.10 9.63 -3.53
N GLN A 368 9.18 10.58 -2.60
CA GLN A 368 10.38 10.79 -1.78
C GLN A 368 10.56 9.71 -0.71
N MET A 369 9.47 9.17 -0.15
CA MET A 369 9.52 8.07 0.82
C MET A 369 10.06 6.77 0.19
N MET A 370 9.85 6.58 -1.11
CA MET A 370 10.25 5.40 -1.89
C MET A 370 11.52 5.64 -2.74
N ARG A 371 12.35 6.63 -2.38
CA ARG A 371 13.55 7.00 -3.17
C ARG A 371 14.71 6.04 -2.98
N LYS A 372 14.74 5.30 -1.88
CA LYS A 372 15.83 4.38 -1.51
C LYS A 372 15.51 2.94 -1.88
N VAL A 373 16.56 2.18 -2.17
CA VAL A 373 16.53 0.73 -2.35
C VAL A 373 17.54 0.09 -1.41
N GLU A 374 17.23 -1.11 -0.92
CA GLU A 374 18.14 -1.94 -0.13
C GLU A 374 18.79 -2.98 -1.04
N ILE A 375 20.11 -3.09 -0.99
CA ILE A 375 20.87 -4.00 -1.83
C ILE A 375 20.77 -5.42 -1.25
N ILE A 376 20.27 -6.37 -2.05
CA ILE A 376 20.16 -7.79 -1.66
C ILE A 376 21.41 -8.54 -2.09
N ASP A 377 21.84 -8.34 -3.34
CA ASP A 377 23.07 -8.93 -3.88
C ASP A 377 23.83 -7.83 -4.61
N PRO A 378 25.05 -7.47 -4.20
CA PRO A 378 25.84 -6.43 -4.86
C PRO A 378 26.36 -6.85 -6.23
N GLY A 379 26.38 -8.15 -6.59
CA GLY A 379 26.97 -8.62 -7.83
C GLY A 379 28.43 -8.17 -7.99
N ASP A 380 28.77 -7.64 -9.15
CA ASP A 380 30.10 -7.06 -9.44
C ASP A 380 30.13 -5.52 -9.32
N THR A 381 29.10 -4.91 -8.72
CA THR A 381 29.03 -3.45 -8.49
C THR A 381 29.85 -3.00 -7.28
N ARG A 382 29.93 -1.68 -7.08
CA ARG A 382 30.51 -1.06 -5.89
C ARG A 382 29.63 -1.12 -4.63
N PHE A 383 28.43 -1.69 -4.71
CA PHE A 383 27.49 -1.71 -3.59
C PHE A 383 27.88 -2.74 -2.52
N LEU A 384 27.32 -2.57 -1.33
CA LEU A 384 27.44 -3.53 -0.22
C LEU A 384 26.07 -4.12 0.08
N GLU A 385 26.05 -5.40 0.48
CA GLU A 385 24.83 -6.09 0.89
C GLU A 385 24.20 -5.44 2.13
N GLY A 386 22.90 -5.17 2.08
CA GLY A 386 22.13 -4.51 3.13
C GLY A 386 22.23 -2.97 3.15
N ASP A 387 23.05 -2.36 2.29
CA ASP A 387 23.16 -0.90 2.24
C ASP A 387 21.94 -0.24 1.57
N LEU A 388 21.61 0.98 2.01
CA LEU A 388 20.50 1.79 1.53
C LEU A 388 20.96 2.84 0.52
N GLU A 389 20.82 2.54 -0.76
CA GLU A 389 21.27 3.38 -1.85
C GLU A 389 20.13 4.14 -2.53
N ASP A 390 20.45 5.26 -3.18
CA ASP A 390 19.44 5.99 -3.96
C ASP A 390 19.08 5.20 -5.22
N ARG A 391 17.78 5.09 -5.52
CA ARG A 391 17.28 4.33 -6.67
C ARG A 391 17.89 4.84 -7.98
N SER A 392 18.12 6.16 -8.11
CA SER A 392 18.74 6.70 -9.33
C SER A 392 20.17 6.23 -9.50
N ASP A 393 20.94 6.20 -8.41
CA ASP A 393 22.35 5.83 -8.43
C ASP A 393 22.51 4.32 -8.66
N PHE A 394 21.65 3.53 -8.01
CA PHE A 394 21.53 2.08 -8.25
C PHE A 394 21.27 1.77 -9.73
N ASN A 395 20.29 2.44 -10.33
CA ASN A 395 19.97 2.24 -11.75
C ASN A 395 21.14 2.62 -12.66
N ILE A 396 21.82 3.76 -12.39
CA ILE A 396 22.97 4.21 -13.18
C ILE A 396 24.12 3.22 -13.11
N GLU A 397 24.42 2.70 -11.92
CA GLU A 397 25.51 1.72 -11.72
C GLU A 397 25.19 0.40 -12.43
N ASN A 398 23.96 -0.09 -12.31
CA ASN A 398 23.53 -1.30 -12.99
C ASN A 398 23.52 -1.16 -14.50
N ASP A 399 23.06 -0.02 -15.03
CA ASP A 399 23.13 0.29 -16.46
C ASP A 399 24.60 0.35 -16.96
N TRP A 400 25.54 0.77 -16.11
CA TRP A 400 26.96 0.82 -16.46
C TRP A 400 27.62 -0.57 -16.48
N ILE A 401 27.23 -1.45 -15.56
CA ILE A 401 27.70 -2.84 -15.51
C ILE A 401 27.09 -3.70 -16.62
N TYR A 402 25.92 -3.30 -17.13
CA TYR A 402 25.28 -3.98 -18.24
C TYR A 402 26.24 -4.16 -19.44
N ASP A 403 26.31 -5.38 -19.98
CA ASP A 403 27.24 -5.81 -21.04
C ASP A 403 28.75 -5.75 -20.75
N LYS A 404 29.16 -5.42 -19.51
CA LYS A 404 30.57 -5.50 -19.10
C LYS A 404 31.00 -6.95 -18.85
N LYS A 405 32.31 -7.16 -18.92
CA LYS A 405 32.97 -8.45 -18.66
C LYS A 405 33.96 -8.28 -17.51
N VAL A 406 34.03 -9.29 -16.65
CA VAL A 406 35.00 -9.38 -15.56
C VAL A 406 36.11 -10.32 -15.99
N VAL A 407 37.35 -9.85 -15.94
CA VAL A 407 38.53 -10.66 -16.24
C VAL A 407 38.73 -11.68 -15.11
N VAL A 408 38.67 -12.97 -15.44
CA VAL A 408 38.90 -14.07 -14.48
C VAL A 408 40.38 -14.40 -14.42
N ASP A 409 41.00 -14.58 -15.59
CA ASP A 409 42.43 -14.81 -15.74
C ASP A 409 42.99 -13.84 -16.80
N PRO A 410 43.93 -12.94 -16.44
CA PRO A 410 44.55 -12.03 -17.38
C PRO A 410 45.48 -12.72 -18.40
N GLY A 411 45.81 -14.00 -18.22
CA GLY A 411 46.75 -14.71 -19.09
C GLY A 411 48.11 -14.01 -19.13
N ASP A 412 48.60 -13.72 -20.34
CA ASP A 412 49.87 -12.99 -20.56
C ASP A 412 49.64 -11.50 -20.92
N SER A 413 48.45 -10.95 -20.67
CA SER A 413 48.18 -9.53 -20.89
C SER A 413 48.99 -8.66 -19.91
N ALA A 414 49.61 -7.61 -20.43
CA ALA A 414 50.26 -6.58 -19.60
C ALA A 414 49.28 -5.47 -19.18
N ILE A 415 48.09 -5.42 -19.80
CA ILE A 415 47.12 -4.33 -19.66
C ILE A 415 46.00 -4.75 -18.70
N MET A 416 45.50 -5.98 -18.83
CA MET A 416 44.36 -6.48 -18.06
C MET A 416 44.80 -7.17 -16.77
N LYS A 417 44.03 -6.99 -15.70
CA LYS A 417 44.24 -7.65 -14.40
C LYS A 417 43.04 -8.51 -14.02
N ALA A 418 43.28 -9.57 -13.24
CA ALA A 418 42.21 -10.36 -12.64
C ALA A 418 41.27 -9.46 -11.81
N GLY A 419 39.96 -9.64 -11.97
CA GLY A 419 38.92 -8.84 -11.33
C GLY A 419 38.61 -7.50 -12.02
N GLN A 420 39.32 -7.14 -13.09
CA GLN A 420 39.06 -5.89 -13.82
C GLN A 420 37.76 -5.99 -14.63
N ILE A 421 36.91 -4.98 -14.50
CA ILE A 421 35.70 -4.80 -15.31
C ILE A 421 36.07 -4.06 -16.59
N THR A 422 35.72 -4.62 -17.74
CA THR A 422 36.09 -4.11 -19.07
C THR A 422 34.97 -4.35 -20.06
N SER A 423 35.00 -3.64 -21.19
CA SER A 423 34.06 -3.89 -22.28
C SER A 423 34.46 -5.12 -23.09
N LEU A 424 33.47 -5.79 -23.68
CA LEU A 424 33.72 -6.91 -24.60
C LEU A 424 34.63 -6.51 -25.78
N ARG A 425 34.58 -5.25 -26.20
CA ARG A 425 35.43 -4.71 -27.27
C ARG A 425 36.90 -4.70 -26.87
N GLU A 426 37.23 -4.14 -25.71
CA GLU A 426 38.60 -4.06 -25.19
C GLU A 426 39.19 -5.47 -25.01
N VAL A 427 38.43 -6.41 -24.47
CA VAL A 427 38.88 -7.80 -24.30
C VAL A 427 39.15 -8.48 -25.64
N ARG A 428 38.33 -8.22 -26.66
CA ARG A 428 38.53 -8.77 -28.00
C ARG A 428 39.76 -8.17 -28.69
N GLU A 429 39.99 -6.87 -28.54
CA GLU A 429 41.17 -6.18 -29.06
C GLU A 429 42.44 -6.74 -28.42
N GLU A 430 42.47 -6.89 -27.09
CA GLU A 430 43.61 -7.46 -26.36
C GLU A 430 43.84 -8.93 -26.73
N ASN A 431 42.78 -9.74 -26.77
CA ASN A 431 42.89 -11.15 -27.18
C ASN A 431 43.35 -11.31 -28.64
N SER A 432 43.04 -10.35 -29.52
CA SER A 432 43.55 -10.34 -30.90
C SER A 432 45.07 -10.04 -30.96
N ILE A 433 45.58 -9.20 -30.06
CA ILE A 433 47.01 -8.92 -29.94
C ILE A 433 47.74 -10.12 -29.36
N LEU A 434 47.22 -10.71 -28.27
CA LEU A 434 47.81 -11.89 -27.62
C LEU A 434 47.85 -13.10 -28.56
N ARG A 435 46.77 -13.34 -29.32
CA ARG A 435 46.74 -14.41 -30.35
C ARG A 435 47.76 -14.19 -31.46
N ARG A 436 48.01 -12.94 -31.88
CA ARG A 436 49.04 -12.63 -32.89
C ARG A 436 50.46 -12.82 -32.36
N ALA A 437 50.65 -12.84 -31.05
CA ALA A 437 51.93 -13.01 -30.38
C ALA A 437 52.12 -14.43 -29.80
N ASP A 438 51.23 -15.39 -30.12
CA ASP A 438 51.22 -16.76 -29.57
C ASP A 438 51.23 -16.82 -28.02
N LYS A 439 50.57 -15.85 -27.38
CA LYS A 439 50.46 -15.72 -25.93
C LYS A 439 49.12 -16.23 -25.39
N LYS A 440 49.06 -16.57 -24.09
CA LYS A 440 47.81 -16.99 -23.43
C LYS A 440 46.82 -15.84 -23.41
N THR A 441 45.62 -16.07 -23.95
CA THR A 441 44.53 -15.10 -24.02
C THR A 441 43.89 -14.87 -22.65
N VAL A 442 43.31 -13.68 -22.48
CA VAL A 442 42.50 -13.29 -21.32
C VAL A 442 41.21 -14.11 -21.29
N GLU A 443 40.94 -14.76 -20.16
CA GLU A 443 39.66 -15.41 -19.85
C GLU A 443 38.76 -14.44 -19.09
N PHE A 444 37.49 -14.38 -19.48
CA PHE A 444 36.52 -13.44 -18.91
C PHE A 444 35.16 -14.11 -18.71
N ARG A 445 34.40 -13.56 -17.76
CA ARG A 445 32.99 -13.89 -17.55
C ARG A 445 32.12 -12.65 -17.68
N ASP A 446 30.81 -12.86 -17.73
CA ASP A 446 29.85 -11.77 -17.73
C ASP A 446 29.79 -11.12 -16.34
N ALA A 447 29.66 -9.80 -16.32
CA ALA A 447 29.48 -9.05 -15.08
C ALA A 447 28.04 -9.16 -14.61
N ASN A 448 27.85 -9.43 -13.32
CA ASN A 448 26.55 -9.54 -12.69
C ASN A 448 26.14 -8.17 -12.13
N ALA A 449 24.98 -7.67 -12.55
CA ALA A 449 24.39 -6.46 -11.98
C ALA A 449 23.89 -6.72 -10.54
N ALA A 450 23.83 -5.66 -9.73
CA ALA A 450 23.29 -5.77 -8.38
C ALA A 450 21.77 -5.98 -8.39
N THR A 451 21.26 -6.68 -7.39
CA THR A 451 19.82 -6.81 -7.12
C THR A 451 19.45 -6.03 -5.86
N SER A 452 18.27 -5.42 -5.88
CA SER A 452 17.79 -4.62 -4.75
C SER A 452 16.29 -4.80 -4.54
N CYS A 453 15.82 -4.53 -3.33
CA CYS A 453 14.40 -4.37 -3.03
C CYS A 453 14.08 -2.88 -2.75
N PRO A 454 12.93 -2.38 -3.24
CA PRO A 454 12.46 -1.05 -2.85
C PRO A 454 12.12 -1.05 -1.37
N VAL A 455 12.44 0.05 -0.69
CA VAL A 455 12.09 0.25 0.73
C VAL A 455 11.20 1.48 0.90
N LEU A 456 10.20 1.36 1.76
CA LEU A 456 9.38 2.49 2.19
C LEU A 456 10.00 3.08 3.46
N LEU A 457 10.50 4.31 3.37
CA LEU A 457 11.07 5.03 4.51
C LEU A 457 10.14 6.17 4.93
N GLY A 458 10.03 6.38 6.25
CA GLY A 458 9.41 7.58 6.79
C GLY A 458 10.14 8.85 6.35
N ILE A 459 9.42 9.96 6.22
CA ILE A 459 9.98 11.23 5.73
C ILE A 459 11.18 11.72 6.54
N THR A 460 11.21 11.48 7.85
CA THR A 460 12.35 11.84 8.71
C THR A 460 13.61 11.04 8.32
N LYS A 461 13.48 9.72 8.17
CA LYS A 461 14.60 8.84 7.78
C LYS A 461 15.03 9.06 6.32
N ALA A 462 14.08 9.29 5.41
CA ALA A 462 14.36 9.61 4.01
C ALA A 462 15.11 10.96 3.85
N SER A 463 14.84 11.93 4.73
CA SER A 463 15.49 13.25 4.71
C SER A 463 16.92 13.23 5.26
N LEU A 464 17.22 12.36 6.23
CA LEU A 464 18.60 12.18 6.73
C LEU A 464 19.50 11.46 5.70
N GLY A 465 18.92 10.66 4.81
CA GLY A 465 19.62 9.93 3.76
C GLY A 465 19.80 10.67 2.43
N THR A 466 19.70 12.00 2.41
CA THR A 466 19.95 12.80 1.19
C THR A 466 21.44 12.81 0.81
N GLN A 467 21.73 12.93 -0.49
CA GLN A 467 23.11 13.03 -0.98
C GLN A 467 23.81 14.29 -0.44
N SER A 468 23.11 15.43 -0.41
CA SER A 468 23.66 16.64 0.18
C SER A 468 23.76 16.51 1.70
N TRP A 469 24.99 16.59 2.20
CA TRP A 469 25.24 16.65 3.63
C TRP A 469 24.92 18.04 4.19
N ILE A 470 25.03 19.10 3.39
CA ILE A 470 24.66 20.48 3.80
C ILE A 470 23.16 20.55 4.11
N SER A 471 22.34 20.00 3.22
CA SER A 471 20.88 19.93 3.38
C SER A 471 20.46 19.01 4.52
N ALA A 472 21.08 17.83 4.64
CA ALA A 472 20.82 16.91 5.75
C ALA A 472 21.17 17.53 7.12
N ALA A 473 22.32 18.21 7.22
CA ALA A 473 22.80 18.84 8.45
C ALA A 473 21.87 19.96 8.96
N SER A 474 21.10 20.59 8.06
CA SER A 474 20.13 21.63 8.38
C SER A 474 18.82 21.14 9.00
N PHE A 475 18.53 19.82 8.95
CA PHE A 475 17.26 19.26 9.40
C PHE A 475 17.31 18.76 10.86
N GLN A 476 18.00 17.63 11.10
CA GLN A 476 18.14 16.98 12.41
C GLN A 476 19.49 16.23 12.49
N GLU A 477 19.91 15.85 13.70
CA GLU A 477 21.14 15.06 13.95
C GLU A 477 22.44 15.67 13.36
N THR A 478 22.58 17.01 13.37
CA THR A 478 23.69 17.74 12.72
C THR A 478 25.07 17.17 13.02
N THR A 479 25.38 16.86 14.29
CA THR A 479 26.69 16.31 14.69
C THR A 479 27.01 14.98 14.00
N LYS A 480 26.01 14.10 13.86
CA LYS A 480 26.16 12.80 13.22
C LYS A 480 26.36 12.94 11.72
N VAL A 481 25.59 13.82 11.08
CA VAL A 481 25.72 14.10 9.63
C VAL A 481 27.11 14.67 9.32
N LEU A 482 27.56 15.68 10.07
CA LEU A 482 28.88 16.30 9.86
C LEU A 482 30.03 15.32 10.14
N SER A 483 29.93 14.52 11.19
CA SER A 483 30.96 13.51 11.50
C SER A 483 31.08 12.47 10.40
N SER A 484 29.94 11.96 9.90
CA SER A 484 29.92 11.00 8.79
C SER A 484 30.48 11.60 7.50
N ALA A 485 30.09 12.85 7.18
CA ALA A 485 30.60 13.56 6.01
C ALA A 485 32.12 13.80 6.08
N ALA A 486 32.64 14.16 7.26
CA ALA A 486 34.07 14.35 7.48
C ALA A 486 34.86 13.04 7.36
N ILE A 487 34.37 11.94 7.96
CA ILE A 487 35.01 10.62 7.86
C ILE A 487 35.06 10.13 6.40
N GLN A 488 33.99 10.37 5.64
CA GLN A 488 33.89 9.95 4.24
C GLN A 488 34.55 10.92 3.25
N GLY A 489 34.98 12.10 3.70
CA GLY A 489 35.48 13.15 2.81
C GLY A 489 34.47 13.60 1.76
N LYS A 490 33.18 13.67 2.13
CA LYS A 490 32.08 13.95 1.19
C LYS A 490 32.15 15.36 0.59
N THR A 491 32.00 15.44 -0.72
CA THR A 491 31.78 16.68 -1.47
C THR A 491 30.29 16.90 -1.73
N ASP A 492 29.85 18.16 -1.81
CA ASP A 492 28.45 18.51 -2.08
C ASP A 492 28.35 19.28 -3.40
N ASP A 493 27.55 18.76 -4.34
CA ASP A 493 27.37 19.35 -5.67
C ASP A 493 26.32 20.48 -5.69
N MET A 494 25.71 20.83 -4.55
CA MET A 494 24.75 21.94 -4.39
C MET A 494 23.60 21.88 -5.41
N LEU A 495 23.03 20.69 -5.59
CA LEU A 495 21.96 20.46 -6.56
C LEU A 495 20.56 20.74 -5.97
N GLY A 496 20.40 20.82 -4.66
CA GLY A 496 19.10 21.09 -4.06
C GLY A 496 18.81 22.59 -3.90
N LEU A 497 17.68 22.88 -3.26
CA LEU A 497 17.29 24.26 -2.94
C LEU A 497 17.99 24.76 -1.68
N LYS A 498 18.13 23.91 -0.65
CA LYS A 498 18.59 24.33 0.69
C LYS A 498 20.07 24.69 0.71
N GLU A 499 20.88 23.93 0.01
CA GLU A 499 22.33 24.10 -0.10
C GLU A 499 22.65 25.47 -0.72
N ASN A 500 21.95 25.83 -1.79
CA ASN A 500 22.10 27.12 -2.46
C ASN A 500 21.60 28.27 -1.58
N VAL A 501 20.49 28.11 -0.86
CA VAL A 501 20.01 29.14 0.09
C VAL A 501 21.03 29.36 1.23
N ILE A 502 21.57 28.30 1.81
CA ILE A 502 22.53 28.38 2.93
C ILE A 502 23.84 29.05 2.48
N THR A 503 24.29 28.78 1.26
CA THR A 503 25.56 29.31 0.71
C THR A 503 25.40 30.65 -0.01
N GLY A 504 24.18 31.12 -0.25
CA GLY A 504 23.91 32.40 -0.92
C GLY A 504 23.94 32.35 -2.45
N HIS A 505 23.79 31.17 -3.06
CA HIS A 505 23.68 30.99 -4.51
C HIS A 505 22.23 31.08 -4.99
N HIS A 506 22.03 31.24 -6.32
CA HIS A 506 20.71 31.13 -6.92
C HIS A 506 20.15 29.70 -6.76
N ILE A 507 18.90 29.61 -6.31
CA ILE A 507 18.23 28.31 -6.18
C ILE A 507 17.99 27.70 -7.57
N PRO A 508 18.20 26.38 -7.75
CA PRO A 508 18.03 25.71 -9.04
C PRO A 508 16.55 25.42 -9.36
N ALA A 509 15.70 26.44 -9.25
CA ALA A 509 14.27 26.44 -9.57
C ALA A 509 13.84 27.82 -10.05
N GLY A 510 12.72 27.88 -10.78
CA GLY A 510 12.24 29.11 -11.40
C GLY A 510 13.32 29.77 -12.27
N THR A 511 13.59 31.04 -12.02
CA THR A 511 14.58 31.84 -12.77
C THR A 511 16.03 31.43 -12.53
N GLY A 512 16.32 30.65 -11.48
CA GLY A 512 17.69 30.18 -11.19
C GLY A 512 18.08 28.87 -11.88
N LEU A 513 17.32 28.42 -12.90
CA LEU A 513 17.77 27.32 -13.74
C LEU A 513 18.89 27.79 -14.67
N LYS A 514 19.97 26.99 -14.78
CA LYS A 514 21.10 27.24 -15.68
C LYS A 514 20.69 27.40 -17.15
N ASP A 515 19.61 26.72 -17.56
CA ASP A 515 19.06 26.86 -18.91
C ASP A 515 18.66 28.31 -19.22
N TYR A 516 18.21 29.07 -18.21
CA TYR A 516 17.81 30.47 -18.35
C TYR A 516 18.99 31.46 -18.31
N GLU A 517 20.16 31.08 -17.78
CA GLU A 517 21.34 31.95 -17.76
C GLU A 517 21.89 32.22 -19.17
N ASN A 518 21.78 31.22 -20.06
CA ASN A 518 22.26 31.32 -21.45
C ASN A 518 21.17 31.76 -22.44
N LEU A 519 19.96 32.06 -21.95
CA LEU A 519 18.85 32.50 -22.78
C LEU A 519 18.93 34.02 -23.00
N ILE A 520 19.33 34.41 -24.21
CA ILE A 520 19.29 35.81 -24.65
C ILE A 520 17.86 36.09 -25.12
N VAL A 521 17.13 36.91 -24.38
CA VAL A 521 15.77 37.34 -24.72
C VAL A 521 15.86 38.69 -25.43
N GLY A 522 15.53 38.72 -26.73
CA GLY A 522 15.46 39.94 -27.53
C GLY A 522 14.01 40.31 -27.86
N SER A 523 13.78 41.54 -28.33
CA SER A 523 12.46 41.91 -28.84
C SER A 523 12.16 41.16 -30.13
N LYS A 524 10.88 40.81 -30.34
CA LYS A 524 10.46 40.12 -31.57
C LYS A 524 10.76 40.97 -32.82
N GLU A 525 10.63 42.29 -32.69
CA GLU A 525 10.95 43.26 -33.75
C GLU A 525 12.44 43.24 -34.10
N GLU A 526 13.36 43.24 -33.13
CA GLU A 526 14.81 43.13 -33.40
C GLU A 526 15.18 41.79 -34.03
N TYR A 527 14.52 40.70 -33.64
CA TYR A 527 14.74 39.38 -34.25
C TYR A 527 14.28 39.33 -35.72
N GLU A 528 13.12 39.91 -36.02
CA GLU A 528 12.61 40.03 -37.39
C GLU A 528 13.47 40.97 -38.25
N LEU A 529 14.02 42.04 -37.66
CA LEU A 529 14.97 42.94 -38.31
C LEU A 529 16.31 42.23 -38.62
N LEU A 530 16.81 41.42 -37.68
CA LEU A 530 18.01 40.61 -37.88
C LEU A 530 17.81 39.52 -38.94
N GLN A 531 16.65 38.85 -38.96
CA GLN A 531 16.33 37.86 -39.98
C GLN A 531 16.20 38.48 -41.38
N SER A 532 15.52 39.62 -41.50
CA SER A 532 15.40 40.34 -42.77
C SER A 532 16.75 40.83 -43.27
N THR A 533 17.59 41.39 -42.38
CA THR A 533 18.95 41.80 -42.73
C THR A 533 19.79 40.60 -43.19
N ARG A 534 19.69 39.45 -42.52
CA ARG A 534 20.39 38.22 -42.92
C ARG A 534 19.92 37.68 -44.26
N ALA A 535 18.62 37.78 -44.57
CA ALA A 535 18.06 37.38 -45.84
C ALA A 535 18.54 38.28 -47.00
N VAL A 536 18.67 39.59 -46.76
CA VAL A 536 19.24 40.53 -47.74
C VAL A 536 20.72 40.23 -47.97
N MET A 537 21.50 39.99 -46.90
CA MET A 537 22.92 39.63 -47.03
C MET A 537 23.14 38.30 -47.75
N SER A 538 22.24 37.32 -47.61
CA SER A 538 22.34 36.06 -48.37
C SER A 538 21.95 36.21 -49.84
N PHE A 539 21.14 37.22 -50.19
CA PHE A 539 20.81 37.52 -51.58
C PHE A 539 21.98 38.21 -52.30
N ASP A 540 22.73 39.07 -51.61
CA ASP A 540 23.94 39.72 -52.14
C ASP A 540 25.13 38.75 -52.31
N GLU A 541 25.11 37.55 -51.70
CA GLU A 541 26.13 36.51 -51.89
C GLU A 541 25.82 35.57 -53.09
N GLU A 542 24.61 35.62 -53.65
CA GLU A 542 24.18 34.80 -54.80
C GLU A 542 24.16 35.57 -56.15
N GLU A 543 24.38 36.90 -56.15
CA GLU A 543 24.74 37.70 -57.34
C GLU A 543 26.26 37.83 -57.51
#